data_AF-A0A7X4C0H1-F1
#
_entry.id   AF-A0A7X4C0H1-F1
#
_cell.length_a   1.000
_cell.length_b   1.000
_cell.length_c   1.000
_cell.angle_alpha   90.00
_cell.angle_beta   90.00
_cell.angle_gamma   90.00
#
_symmetry.space_group_name_H-M   'P 1'
#
loop_
_entity.id
_entity.type
_entity.pdbx_description
1 polymer ?
#
loop_
_entity_poly.entity_id
_entity_poly.type
_entity_poly.pdbx_seq_one_letter_code
_entity_poly.pdbx_strand_id
1 'polypeptide(L)'
;MTSSRRFGIGEWYGRSFVGLTSEERREYAAQSGSHSCPFRMNGGRCTKKGGVCSFRAYEDADGIAVPVSGDEAGLRVLCPRRFEEDMTIFRWVGETVLGTSAPQIAPEVGFLRAEDGNTNVGRIDMVLVNQENGGSALDWCALEIQAVYFSGRSMNEEFQSIRNYEGERPPFPGQVRRPDYRSSGPKRLMPQLQIKVPTLRRWGKKMAVVVDKQFFESLGHMEEVDDLSSGDIAWFTVDFEEDDSGNRFRLVRGDVHVTTLERATEGLTGGSPVTLTEFEESIRSRLAT
;
A
#
# COMPACT_ATOMS: atom_id res chain seq x y z
N MET A 1 7.06 -32.94 -2.50
CA MET A 1 6.03 -32.31 -1.66
C MET A 1 6.06 -30.82 -1.98
N THR A 2 5.04 -30.29 -2.63
CA THR A 2 4.94 -28.86 -2.91
C THR A 2 4.83 -28.13 -1.57
N SER A 3 5.89 -27.43 -1.15
CA SER A 3 5.82 -26.52 -0.01
C SER A 3 4.67 -25.56 -0.24
N SER A 4 3.62 -25.65 0.58
CA SER A 4 2.46 -24.78 0.40
C SER A 4 2.81 -23.41 0.98
N ARG A 5 2.92 -22.39 0.12
CA ARG A 5 3.12 -21.00 0.56
C ARG A 5 1.79 -20.36 0.95
N ARG A 6 1.80 -19.56 2.02
CA ARG A 6 0.62 -18.75 2.43
C ARG A 6 1.03 -17.36 2.91
N PHE A 7 0.18 -16.38 2.66
CA PHE A 7 0.31 -15.07 3.29
C PHE A 7 -0.22 -15.11 4.72
N GLY A 8 0.57 -14.58 5.64
CA GLY A 8 0.22 -14.36 7.04
C GLY A 8 0.53 -12.94 7.48
N ILE A 9 0.37 -12.68 8.78
CA ILE A 9 0.72 -11.39 9.40
C ILE A 9 2.22 -11.14 9.17
N GLY A 10 2.56 -10.02 8.54
CA GLY A 10 3.94 -9.55 8.40
C GLY A 10 4.33 -8.70 9.61
N GLU A 11 3.60 -7.61 9.79
CA GLU A 11 3.70 -6.75 10.97
C GLU A 11 2.38 -6.69 11.74
N TRP A 12 2.49 -6.73 13.07
CA TRP A 12 1.38 -6.55 13.99
C TRP A 12 1.66 -5.39 14.94
N TYR A 13 0.82 -4.35 14.89
CA TYR A 13 1.02 -3.12 15.67
C TYR A 13 2.41 -2.48 15.50
N GLY A 14 2.98 -2.64 14.29
CA GLY A 14 4.30 -2.11 13.91
C GLY A 14 5.50 -2.92 14.39
N ARG A 15 5.28 -4.17 14.82
CA ARG A 15 6.34 -5.14 15.09
C ARG A 15 6.30 -6.30 14.11
N SER A 16 7.48 -6.83 13.77
CA SER A 16 7.62 -8.06 13.00
C SER A 16 6.93 -9.20 13.73
N PHE A 17 6.01 -9.90 13.05
CA PHE A 17 5.24 -10.99 13.64
C PHE A 17 6.13 -12.13 14.16
N VAL A 18 7.26 -12.36 13.48
CA VAL A 18 8.20 -13.41 13.86
C VAL A 18 9.11 -13.00 15.03
N GLY A 19 9.31 -11.70 15.23
CA GLY A 19 10.01 -11.15 16.40
C GLY A 19 9.12 -11.00 17.64
N LEU A 20 7.83 -11.30 17.56
CA LEU A 20 6.96 -11.33 18.76
C LEU A 20 7.26 -12.56 19.62
N THR A 21 7.06 -12.46 20.93
CA THR A 21 7.01 -13.64 21.81
C THR A 21 5.66 -14.36 21.68
N SER A 22 5.55 -15.58 22.21
CA SER A 22 4.27 -16.30 22.27
C SER A 22 3.22 -15.55 23.10
N GLU A 23 3.65 -14.89 24.19
CA GLU A 23 2.79 -14.06 25.03
C GLU A 23 2.29 -12.81 24.29
N GLU A 24 3.17 -12.06 23.63
CA GLU A 24 2.80 -10.86 22.86
C GLU A 24 1.83 -11.20 21.72
N ARG A 25 2.06 -12.32 21.01
CA ARG A 25 1.13 -12.81 19.99
C ARG A 25 -0.24 -13.13 20.58
N ARG A 26 -0.31 -13.77 21.75
CA ARG A 26 -1.58 -14.07 22.43
C ARG A 26 -2.30 -12.80 22.89
N GLU A 27 -1.58 -11.82 23.42
CA GLU A 27 -2.11 -10.52 23.80
C GLU A 27 -2.73 -9.80 22.59
N TYR A 28 -1.96 -9.66 21.50
CA TYR A 28 -2.44 -9.00 20.28
C TYR A 28 -3.63 -9.75 19.65
N ALA A 29 -3.60 -11.09 19.69
CA ALA A 29 -4.68 -11.93 19.19
C ALA A 29 -5.98 -11.82 20.02
N ALA A 30 -5.86 -11.61 21.33
CA ALA A 30 -7.01 -11.38 22.19
C ALA A 30 -7.74 -10.07 21.87
N GLN A 31 -7.09 -9.16 21.12
CA GLN A 31 -7.60 -7.81 20.84
C GLN A 31 -8.02 -7.07 22.13
N SER A 32 -7.36 -7.42 23.24
CA SER A 32 -7.60 -6.84 24.55
C SER A 32 -6.76 -5.58 24.68
N GLY A 33 -7.42 -4.44 24.88
CA GLY A 33 -6.74 -3.17 25.08
C GLY A 33 -6.56 -2.36 23.79
N SER A 34 -5.99 -1.17 23.96
CA SER A 34 -5.85 -0.21 22.89
C SER A 34 -4.38 0.04 22.62
N HIS A 35 -3.84 -0.64 21.61
CA HIS A 35 -2.44 -0.51 21.23
C HIS A 35 -2.18 0.81 20.50
N SER A 36 -1.01 1.40 20.74
CA SER A 36 -0.52 2.57 20.00
C SER A 36 -0.21 2.21 18.55
N CYS A 37 -0.38 3.17 17.64
CA CYS A 37 0.14 3.09 16.29
C CYS A 37 1.49 3.82 16.24
N PRO A 38 2.62 3.11 16.04
CA PRO A 38 3.93 3.77 16.02
C PRO A 38 4.14 4.65 14.78
N PHE A 39 3.38 4.42 13.71
CA PHE A 39 3.58 5.11 12.44
C PHE A 39 2.76 6.39 12.29
N ARG A 40 1.77 6.62 13.14
CA ARG A 40 0.87 7.76 12.99
C ARG A 40 1.63 9.05 13.31
N MET A 41 1.67 10.00 12.39
CA MET A 41 2.46 11.25 12.51
C MET A 41 2.23 12.03 13.82
N ASN A 42 1.00 12.04 14.34
CA ASN A 42 0.64 12.75 15.58
C ASN A 42 0.52 11.80 16.79
N GLY A 43 1.10 10.60 16.67
CA GLY A 43 0.90 9.50 17.60
C GLY A 43 -0.56 9.08 17.71
N GLY A 44 -0.85 8.28 18.74
CA GLY A 44 -2.20 7.86 19.10
C GLY A 44 -2.47 6.39 18.83
N ARG A 45 -3.73 6.02 19.02
CA ARG A 45 -4.18 4.62 19.01
C ARG A 45 -4.28 4.05 17.59
N CYS A 46 -4.00 2.77 17.44
CA CYS A 46 -4.27 2.02 16.23
C CYS A 46 -5.78 1.97 15.99
N THR A 47 -6.22 2.44 14.81
CA THR A 47 -7.63 2.46 14.40
C THR A 47 -8.01 1.27 13.53
N LYS A 48 -7.03 0.50 13.04
CA LYS A 48 -7.29 -0.69 12.24
C LYS A 48 -7.69 -1.84 13.15
N LYS A 49 -8.91 -2.35 12.97
CA LYS A 49 -9.39 -3.54 13.70
C LYS A 49 -8.41 -4.69 13.54
N GLY A 50 -7.96 -5.25 14.66
CA GLY A 50 -6.99 -6.34 14.70
C GLY A 50 -5.54 -5.94 14.42
N GLY A 51 -5.20 -4.67 14.16
CA GLY A 51 -3.82 -4.18 14.21
C GLY A 51 -2.82 -4.67 13.16
N VAL A 52 -3.24 -5.46 12.17
CA VAL A 52 -2.34 -6.00 11.14
C VAL A 52 -1.89 -4.90 10.19
N CYS A 53 -0.62 -4.54 10.22
CA CYS A 53 -0.07 -3.46 9.41
C CYS A 53 0.26 -3.92 7.99
N SER A 54 0.75 -5.16 7.84
CA SER A 54 1.19 -5.74 6.57
C SER A 54 1.04 -7.27 6.56
N PHE A 55 1.09 -7.85 5.37
CA PHE A 55 1.26 -9.29 5.16
C PHE A 55 2.66 -9.61 4.67
N ARG A 56 3.07 -10.86 4.87
CA ARG A 56 4.23 -11.45 4.21
C ARG A 56 3.98 -12.93 3.89
N ALA A 57 4.76 -13.47 2.97
CA ALA A 57 4.66 -14.87 2.56
C ALA A 57 5.46 -15.77 3.51
N TYR A 58 4.91 -16.93 3.81
CA TYR A 58 5.51 -17.96 4.64
C TYR A 58 5.49 -19.32 3.95
N GLU A 59 6.52 -20.12 4.20
CA GLU A 59 6.58 -21.55 3.94
C GLU A 59 6.25 -22.34 5.22
N ASP A 60 5.68 -23.53 5.02
CA ASP A 60 5.31 -24.44 6.10
C ASP A 60 6.49 -25.34 6.46
N ALA A 61 6.96 -25.23 7.70
CA ALA A 61 7.93 -26.15 8.30
C ALA A 61 7.28 -26.85 9.50
N ASP A 62 6.56 -27.95 9.24
CA ASP A 62 5.85 -28.75 10.25
C ASP A 62 4.88 -27.92 11.13
N GLY A 63 4.08 -27.06 10.49
CA GLY A 63 3.13 -26.18 11.14
C GLY A 63 3.72 -24.86 11.66
N ILE A 64 4.99 -24.58 11.36
CA ILE A 64 5.69 -23.35 11.77
C ILE A 64 5.86 -22.45 10.55
N ALA A 65 5.57 -21.16 10.73
CA ALA A 65 5.72 -20.16 9.68
C ALA A 65 7.18 -19.76 9.53
N VAL A 66 7.78 -20.09 8.37
CA VAL A 66 9.12 -19.62 8.00
C VAL A 66 9.00 -18.56 6.91
N PRO A 67 9.54 -17.33 7.08
CA PRO A 67 9.53 -16.33 6.00
C PRO A 67 10.05 -16.87 4.68
N VAL A 68 9.36 -16.55 3.60
CA VAL A 68 9.94 -16.69 2.25
C VAL A 68 11.08 -15.69 2.09
N SER A 69 12.18 -16.12 1.45
CA SER A 69 13.33 -15.28 1.08
C SER A 69 13.33 -14.93 -0.42
N GLY A 70 14.13 -13.92 -0.80
CA GLY A 70 14.29 -13.48 -2.20
C GLY A 70 13.23 -12.46 -2.61
N ASP A 71 12.97 -12.36 -3.91
CA ASP A 71 12.12 -11.31 -4.50
C ASP A 71 10.68 -11.30 -3.95
N GLU A 72 10.17 -12.45 -3.49
CA GLU A 72 8.83 -12.56 -2.90
C GLU A 72 8.78 -12.24 -1.41
N ALA A 73 9.90 -11.94 -0.75
CA ALA A 73 9.98 -11.74 0.70
C ALA A 73 9.32 -10.44 1.20
N GLY A 74 9.15 -9.46 0.30
CA GLY A 74 8.72 -8.11 0.66
C GLY A 74 7.37 -8.04 1.41
N LEU A 75 7.19 -7.02 2.23
CA LEU A 75 5.91 -6.78 2.90
C LEU A 75 4.84 -6.30 1.92
N ARG A 76 3.59 -6.68 2.16
CA ARG A 76 2.41 -6.15 1.44
C ARG A 76 1.60 -5.32 2.42
N VAL A 77 1.65 -4.01 2.28
CA VAL A 77 1.15 -3.11 3.31
C VAL A 77 -0.37 -3.08 3.28
N LEU A 78 -1.03 -3.36 4.40
CA LEU A 78 -2.50 -3.38 4.51
C LEU A 78 -3.07 -2.14 5.20
N CYS A 79 -2.22 -1.26 5.71
CA CYS A 79 -2.61 -0.08 6.46
C CYS A 79 -1.91 1.16 5.91
N PRO A 80 -2.63 2.18 5.42
CA PRO A 80 -2.01 3.39 4.88
C PRO A 80 -1.18 4.15 5.92
N ARG A 81 -1.52 4.05 7.21
CA ARG A 81 -0.73 4.63 8.30
C ARG A 81 0.69 4.05 8.36
N ARG A 82 0.95 2.84 7.85
CA ARG A 82 2.30 2.26 7.84
C ARG A 82 3.27 3.10 7.03
N PHE A 83 2.84 3.76 5.96
CA PHE A 83 3.69 4.59 5.12
C PHE A 83 4.15 5.88 5.82
N GLU A 84 3.47 6.31 6.89
CA GLU A 84 3.77 7.56 7.60
C GLU A 84 5.04 7.51 8.47
N GLU A 85 5.76 6.39 8.48
CA GLU A 85 6.98 6.18 9.28
C GLU A 85 8.01 7.31 9.08
N ASP A 86 8.37 7.95 10.20
CA ASP A 86 9.42 8.98 10.31
C ASP A 86 9.35 10.10 9.26
N MET A 87 8.13 10.40 8.80
CA MET A 87 7.86 11.36 7.74
C MET A 87 8.62 11.08 6.43
N THR A 88 9.11 9.84 6.24
CA THR A 88 10.11 9.51 5.23
C THR A 88 9.59 9.76 3.82
N ILE A 89 8.37 9.28 3.53
CA ILE A 89 7.75 9.47 2.22
C ILE A 89 7.41 10.94 1.95
N PHE A 90 7.03 11.71 2.98
CA PHE A 90 6.66 13.11 2.80
C PHE A 90 7.88 13.94 2.45
N ARG A 91 8.99 13.74 3.18
CA ARG A 91 10.27 14.40 2.88
C ARG A 91 10.76 14.02 1.49
N TRP A 92 10.69 12.73 1.14
CA TRP A 92 11.14 12.25 -0.16
C TRP A 92 10.33 12.82 -1.34
N VAL A 93 9.00 12.85 -1.22
CA VAL A 93 8.12 13.47 -2.23
C VAL A 93 8.39 14.97 -2.31
N GLY A 94 8.53 15.65 -1.16
CA GLY A 94 8.88 17.07 -1.12
C GLY A 94 10.19 17.38 -1.84
N GLU A 95 11.24 16.58 -1.60
CA GLU A 95 12.55 16.74 -2.23
C GLU A 95 12.44 16.57 -3.74
N THR A 96 11.73 15.53 -4.17
CA THR A 96 11.66 15.12 -5.58
C THR A 96 10.75 16.03 -6.41
N VAL A 97 9.60 16.44 -5.85
CA VAL A 97 8.56 17.16 -6.61
C VAL A 97 8.60 18.67 -6.37
N LEU A 98 8.96 19.10 -5.15
CA LEU A 98 8.87 20.50 -4.72
C LEU A 98 10.23 21.12 -4.39
N GLY A 99 11.31 20.35 -4.45
CA GLY A 99 12.66 20.80 -4.12
C GLY A 99 12.85 21.16 -2.64
N THR A 100 12.03 20.61 -1.72
CA THR A 100 12.15 20.88 -0.27
C THR A 100 12.15 19.61 0.57
N SER A 101 13.03 19.55 1.57
CA SER A 101 13.07 18.44 2.53
C SER A 101 12.11 18.62 3.71
N ALA A 102 11.42 19.76 3.81
CA ALA A 102 10.52 20.08 4.91
C ALA A 102 9.12 20.52 4.43
N PRO A 103 8.43 19.71 3.61
CA PRO A 103 7.10 20.07 3.14
C PRO A 103 6.08 20.14 4.29
N GLN A 104 5.19 21.12 4.22
CA GLN A 104 3.99 21.17 5.07
C GLN A 104 2.90 20.25 4.50
N ILE A 105 2.13 19.61 5.38
CA ILE A 105 1.09 18.65 4.99
C ILE A 105 -0.30 19.24 5.28
N ALA A 106 -1.12 19.37 4.25
CA ALA A 106 -2.53 19.75 4.34
C ALA A 106 -3.42 18.55 4.00
N PRO A 107 -4.06 17.90 4.99
CA PRO A 107 -4.92 16.73 4.75
C PRO A 107 -6.33 17.10 4.28
N GLU A 108 -6.95 16.20 3.51
CA GLU A 108 -8.37 16.21 3.10
C GLU A 108 -8.86 17.51 2.43
N VAL A 109 -8.07 18.04 1.49
CA VAL A 109 -8.39 19.30 0.80
C VAL A 109 -9.44 19.07 -0.30
N GLY A 110 -10.56 19.77 -0.23
CA GLY A 110 -11.61 19.71 -1.26
C GLY A 110 -11.18 20.38 -2.57
N PHE A 111 -11.39 19.71 -3.70
CA PHE A 111 -11.02 20.23 -5.03
C PHE A 111 -12.18 20.22 -6.04
N LEU A 112 -13.29 19.54 -5.74
CA LEU A 112 -14.52 19.56 -6.54
C LEU A 112 -15.71 19.87 -5.65
N ARG A 113 -16.65 20.68 -6.17
CA ARG A 113 -17.93 21.01 -5.53
C ARG A 113 -19.09 20.43 -6.35
N ALA A 114 -20.16 20.06 -5.66
CA ALA A 114 -21.44 19.77 -6.30
C ALA A 114 -22.01 21.04 -6.97
N GLU A 115 -22.97 20.86 -7.86
CA GLU A 115 -23.67 21.97 -8.53
C GLU A 115 -24.39 22.90 -7.54
N ASP A 116 -24.72 22.40 -6.35
CA ASP A 116 -25.28 23.19 -5.25
C ASP A 116 -24.27 24.16 -4.58
N GLY A 117 -22.99 24.08 -4.96
CA GLY A 117 -21.89 24.94 -4.49
C GLY A 117 -21.42 24.69 -3.05
N ASN A 118 -22.19 23.97 -2.23
CA ASN A 118 -21.96 23.85 -0.79
C ASN A 118 -21.26 22.55 -0.41
N THR A 119 -21.40 21.50 -1.22
CA THR A 119 -20.87 20.17 -0.89
C THR A 119 -19.61 19.87 -1.68
N ASN A 120 -18.50 19.57 -1.00
CA ASN A 120 -17.30 19.05 -1.66
C ASN A 120 -17.54 17.59 -2.09
N VAL A 121 -17.48 17.32 -3.39
CA VAL A 121 -17.70 15.98 -3.99
C VAL A 121 -16.40 15.29 -4.41
N GLY A 122 -15.26 15.98 -4.27
CA GLY A 122 -13.94 15.42 -4.48
C GLY A 122 -12.96 16.00 -3.47
N ARG A 123 -12.15 15.14 -2.86
CA ARG A 123 -11.07 15.51 -1.92
C ARG A 123 -9.75 14.94 -2.40
N ILE A 124 -8.69 15.69 -2.17
CA ILE A 124 -7.30 15.21 -2.25
C ILE A 124 -6.92 14.80 -0.84
N ASP A 125 -6.40 13.59 -0.69
CA ASP A 125 -6.14 12.98 0.61
C ASP A 125 -5.07 13.76 1.36
N MET A 126 -3.97 14.10 0.68
CA MET A 126 -2.90 14.92 1.22
C MET A 126 -2.38 15.89 0.15
N VAL A 127 -2.10 17.12 0.56
CA VAL A 127 -1.39 18.12 -0.25
C VAL A 127 -0.10 18.47 0.46
N LEU A 128 1.03 18.33 -0.24
CA LEU A 128 2.34 18.77 0.25
C LEU A 128 2.62 20.16 -0.28
N VAL A 129 3.09 21.05 0.59
CA VAL A 129 3.28 22.46 0.30
C VAL A 129 4.71 22.88 0.63
N ASN A 130 5.36 23.53 -0.32
CA ASN A 130 6.61 24.24 -0.08
C ASN A 130 6.32 25.73 0.18
N GLN A 131 6.62 26.20 1.39
CA GLN A 131 6.47 27.61 1.76
C GLN A 131 7.80 28.36 1.89
N GLU A 132 8.93 27.68 1.69
CA GLU A 132 10.27 28.28 1.83
C GLU A 132 10.52 29.34 0.75
N ASN A 133 9.85 29.23 -0.39
CA ASN A 133 10.05 30.09 -1.55
C ASN A 133 9.42 31.50 -1.43
N GLY A 134 8.59 31.78 -0.40
CA GLY A 134 8.06 33.13 -0.10
C GLY A 134 7.28 33.84 -1.22
N GLY A 135 7.00 33.15 -2.34
CA GLY A 135 6.33 33.70 -3.52
C GLY A 135 4.83 33.86 -3.32
N SER A 136 4.20 34.67 -4.17
CA SER A 136 2.75 34.90 -4.14
C SER A 136 1.93 33.69 -4.60
N ALA A 137 2.54 32.75 -5.34
CA ALA A 137 1.91 31.52 -5.79
C ALA A 137 2.33 30.35 -4.89
N LEU A 138 1.34 29.56 -4.45
CA LEU A 138 1.58 28.39 -3.62
C LEU A 138 2.28 27.30 -4.45
N ASP A 139 3.42 26.81 -3.96
CA ASP A 139 4.11 25.65 -4.52
C ASP A 139 3.70 24.38 -3.78
N TRP A 140 3.16 23.41 -4.51
CA TRP A 140 2.52 22.24 -3.92
C TRP A 140 2.31 21.10 -4.90
N CYS A 141 2.16 19.88 -4.37
CA CYS A 141 1.73 18.69 -5.11
C CYS A 141 0.67 17.91 -4.33
N ALA A 142 -0.17 17.17 -5.05
CA ALA A 142 -1.08 16.22 -4.42
C ALA A 142 -0.31 14.95 -4.05
N LEU A 143 -0.75 14.25 -3.01
CA LEU A 143 -0.20 12.98 -2.56
C LEU A 143 -1.33 11.99 -2.26
N GLU A 144 -1.28 10.84 -2.91
CA GLU A 144 -2.11 9.67 -2.64
C GLU A 144 -1.24 8.54 -2.07
N ILE A 145 -1.70 7.90 -0.99
CA ILE A 145 -1.05 6.70 -0.43
C ILE A 145 -1.99 5.52 -0.65
N GLN A 146 -1.52 4.48 -1.33
CA GLN A 146 -2.32 3.29 -1.59
C GLN A 146 -1.74 2.05 -0.90
N ALA A 147 -2.44 1.60 0.15
CA ALA A 147 -2.22 0.29 0.76
C ALA A 147 -3.02 -0.81 0.05
N VAL A 148 -2.62 -2.05 0.22
CA VAL A 148 -3.24 -3.22 -0.38
C VAL A 148 -4.45 -3.69 0.45
N TYR A 149 -5.58 -3.95 -0.22
CA TYR A 149 -6.65 -4.77 0.33
C TYR A 149 -6.21 -6.24 0.33
N PHE A 150 -6.92 -7.10 1.07
CA PHE A 150 -6.70 -8.54 0.97
C PHE A 150 -8.01 -9.28 0.69
N SER A 151 -7.88 -10.44 0.07
CA SER A 151 -8.96 -11.39 -0.21
C SER A 151 -8.70 -12.69 0.55
N GLY A 152 -9.78 -13.39 0.93
CA GLY A 152 -9.73 -14.66 1.67
C GLY A 152 -10.57 -14.63 2.93
N ARG A 153 -10.30 -15.57 3.85
CA ARG A 153 -11.00 -15.68 5.14
C ARG A 153 -10.70 -14.49 6.05
N SER A 154 -11.64 -14.16 6.94
CA SER A 154 -11.47 -13.11 7.94
C SER A 154 -10.23 -13.34 8.81
N MET A 155 -9.58 -12.26 9.26
CA MET A 155 -8.47 -12.34 10.21
C MET A 155 -8.88 -12.88 11.58
N ASN A 156 -10.18 -12.84 11.94
CA ASN A 156 -10.66 -13.34 13.23
C ASN A 156 -10.30 -14.81 13.47
N GLU A 157 -10.36 -15.65 12.44
CA GLU A 157 -9.97 -17.06 12.51
C GLU A 157 -8.46 -17.21 12.77
N GLU A 158 -7.65 -16.33 12.19
CA GLU A 158 -6.20 -16.31 12.44
C GLU A 158 -5.89 -15.94 13.89
N PHE A 159 -6.57 -14.90 14.40
CA PHE A 159 -6.40 -14.46 15.78
C PHE A 159 -6.81 -15.56 16.77
N GLN A 160 -7.90 -16.28 16.50
CA GLN A 160 -8.30 -17.42 17.33
C GLN A 160 -7.25 -18.54 17.30
N SER A 161 -6.71 -18.87 16.13
CA SER A 161 -5.63 -19.85 15.98
C SER A 161 -4.40 -19.46 16.79
N ILE A 162 -3.92 -18.22 16.64
CA ILE A 162 -2.74 -17.71 17.34
C ILE A 162 -2.95 -17.68 18.85
N ARG A 163 -4.15 -17.28 19.32
CA ARG A 163 -4.47 -17.22 20.75
C ARG A 163 -4.39 -18.60 21.42
N ASN A 164 -4.77 -19.65 20.69
CA ASN A 164 -4.80 -21.01 21.20
C ASN A 164 -3.49 -21.78 20.92
N TYR A 165 -2.50 -21.16 20.29
CA TYR A 165 -1.25 -21.78 19.94
C TYR A 165 -0.25 -21.73 21.10
N GLU A 166 0.29 -22.89 21.47
CA GLU A 166 1.20 -23.05 22.62
C GLU A 166 2.68 -22.95 22.25
N GLY A 167 3.03 -23.02 20.95
CA GLY A 167 4.42 -22.99 20.52
C GLY A 167 5.09 -21.62 20.61
N GLU A 168 6.41 -21.62 20.79
CA GLU A 168 7.23 -20.39 20.85
C GLU A 168 7.50 -19.77 19.48
N ARG A 169 7.47 -20.57 18.41
CA ARG A 169 7.65 -20.07 17.04
C ARG A 169 6.31 -19.68 16.43
N PRO A 170 6.25 -18.74 15.47
CA PRO A 170 4.99 -18.35 14.86
C PRO A 170 4.29 -19.54 14.16
N PRO A 171 2.99 -19.75 14.39
CA PRO A 171 2.25 -20.81 13.72
C PRO A 171 2.09 -20.51 12.22
N PHE A 172 2.18 -21.55 11.38
CA PHE A 172 1.91 -21.43 9.96
C PHE A 172 0.46 -20.94 9.72
N PRO A 173 0.23 -19.99 8.78
CA PRO A 173 -1.11 -19.41 8.59
C PRO A 173 -2.18 -20.45 8.33
N GLY A 174 -3.19 -20.49 9.21
CA GLY A 174 -4.22 -21.53 9.21
C GLY A 174 -5.20 -21.41 8.03
N GLN A 175 -5.35 -20.21 7.48
CA GLN A 175 -6.26 -19.91 6.37
C GLN A 175 -5.53 -19.29 5.18
N VAL A 176 -6.07 -19.51 3.98
CA VAL A 176 -5.55 -18.90 2.76
C VAL A 176 -6.06 -17.47 2.64
N ARG A 177 -5.11 -16.54 2.57
CA ARG A 177 -5.32 -15.12 2.26
C ARG A 177 -4.32 -14.70 1.20
N ARG A 178 -4.66 -13.66 0.45
CA ARG A 178 -3.75 -13.04 -0.51
C ARG A 178 -3.96 -11.54 -0.58
N PRO A 179 -2.91 -10.76 -0.86
CA PRO A 179 -3.04 -9.39 -1.34
C PRO A 179 -4.03 -9.34 -2.52
N ASP A 180 -4.96 -8.40 -2.47
CA ASP A 180 -5.96 -8.17 -3.52
C ASP A 180 -5.57 -6.92 -4.33
N TYR A 181 -4.56 -7.08 -5.17
CA TYR A 181 -4.06 -6.01 -6.03
C TYR A 181 -5.13 -5.48 -6.98
N ARG A 182 -6.01 -6.36 -7.50
CA ARG A 182 -7.10 -5.94 -8.41
C ARG A 182 -8.09 -5.00 -7.72
N SER A 183 -8.49 -5.31 -6.49
CA SER A 183 -9.39 -4.43 -5.76
C SER A 183 -8.72 -3.15 -5.26
N SER A 184 -7.39 -3.12 -5.21
CA SER A 184 -6.61 -2.00 -4.70
C SER A 184 -6.17 -1.02 -5.81
N GLY A 185 -5.66 -1.54 -6.93
CA GLY A 185 -5.28 -0.75 -8.12
C GLY A 185 -6.49 -0.42 -8.99
N PRO A 186 -6.90 -1.30 -9.91
CA PRO A 186 -7.93 -0.97 -10.91
C PRO A 186 -9.29 -0.56 -10.33
N LYS A 187 -9.75 -1.13 -9.20
CA LYS A 187 -11.08 -0.78 -8.65
C LYS A 187 -11.10 0.44 -7.73
N ARG A 188 -9.94 0.93 -7.28
CA ARG A 188 -9.86 2.00 -6.26
C ARG A 188 -8.90 3.09 -6.68
N LEU A 189 -7.60 2.79 -6.80
CA LEU A 189 -6.60 3.77 -7.17
C LEU A 189 -6.86 4.38 -8.57
N MET A 190 -7.16 3.55 -9.57
CA MET A 190 -7.40 4.04 -10.93
C MET A 190 -8.55 5.06 -11.02
N PRO A 191 -9.76 4.79 -10.47
CA PRO A 191 -10.81 5.82 -10.38
C PRO A 191 -10.37 7.10 -9.67
N GLN A 192 -9.60 7.01 -8.58
CA GLN A 192 -9.10 8.20 -7.87
C GLN A 192 -8.19 9.04 -8.78
N LEU A 193 -7.26 8.40 -9.48
CA LEU A 193 -6.35 9.08 -10.40
C LEU A 193 -7.09 9.72 -11.58
N GLN A 194 -8.03 9.00 -12.19
CA GLN A 194 -8.84 9.51 -13.30
C GLN A 194 -9.69 10.73 -12.91
N ILE A 195 -10.13 10.82 -11.65
CA ILE A 195 -10.91 11.95 -11.16
C ILE A 195 -9.99 13.13 -10.77
N LYS A 196 -8.86 12.85 -10.09
CA LYS A 196 -7.98 13.88 -9.52
C LYS A 196 -7.03 14.50 -10.57
N VAL A 197 -6.33 13.67 -11.33
CA VAL A 197 -5.19 14.08 -12.16
C VAL A 197 -5.56 15.08 -13.27
N PRO A 198 -6.69 14.96 -14.01
CA PRO A 198 -7.02 15.93 -15.06
C PRO A 198 -7.17 17.37 -14.54
N THR A 199 -7.63 17.54 -13.31
CA THR A 199 -7.74 18.87 -12.69
C THR A 199 -6.37 19.37 -12.22
N LEU A 200 -5.57 18.50 -11.61
CA LEU A 200 -4.21 18.84 -11.18
C LEU A 200 -3.32 19.24 -12.37
N ARG A 201 -3.33 18.45 -13.46
CA ARG A 201 -2.62 18.73 -14.71
C ARG A 201 -2.98 20.12 -15.26
N ARG A 202 -4.28 20.49 -15.26
CA ARG A 202 -4.75 21.83 -15.70
C ARG A 202 -4.22 22.97 -14.83
N TRP A 203 -3.91 22.72 -13.57
CA TRP A 203 -3.26 23.69 -12.69
C TRP A 203 -1.73 23.65 -12.74
N GLY A 204 -1.16 22.77 -13.58
CA GLY A 204 0.29 22.55 -13.64
C GLY A 204 0.84 21.83 -12.41
N LYS A 205 0.00 21.07 -11.68
CA LYS A 205 0.35 20.39 -10.43
C LYS A 205 0.47 18.88 -10.66
N LYS A 206 1.46 18.27 -10.01
CA LYS A 206 1.73 16.82 -10.10
C LYS A 206 0.96 16.05 -9.03
N MET A 207 0.64 14.79 -9.32
CA MET A 207 0.17 13.81 -8.34
C MET A 207 1.33 12.91 -7.93
N ALA A 208 1.69 12.89 -6.66
CA ALA A 208 2.55 11.86 -6.11
C ALA A 208 1.70 10.67 -5.65
N VAL A 209 2.12 9.45 -5.96
CA VAL A 209 1.47 8.22 -5.50
C VAL A 209 2.49 7.36 -4.78
N VAL A 210 2.23 7.01 -3.52
CA VAL A 210 3.11 6.14 -2.73
C VAL A 210 2.48 4.77 -2.58
N VAL A 211 3.24 3.74 -2.93
CA VAL A 211 2.86 2.31 -2.84
C VAL A 211 4.04 1.47 -2.37
N ASP A 212 3.77 0.30 -1.80
CA ASP A 212 4.85 -0.66 -1.56
C ASP A 212 5.34 -1.27 -2.88
N LYS A 213 6.61 -1.66 -2.94
CA LYS A 213 7.26 -2.22 -4.14
C LYS A 213 6.47 -3.39 -4.73
N GLN A 214 6.00 -4.29 -3.87
CA GLN A 214 5.26 -5.49 -4.25
C GLN A 214 3.90 -5.15 -4.89
N PHE A 215 3.26 -4.06 -4.45
CA PHE A 215 2.08 -3.53 -5.10
C PHE A 215 2.41 -3.02 -6.50
N PHE A 216 3.44 -2.20 -6.66
CA PHE A 216 3.80 -1.61 -7.96
C PHE A 216 4.16 -2.69 -8.99
N GLU A 217 4.99 -3.66 -8.59
CA GLU A 217 5.40 -4.79 -9.44
C GLU A 217 4.23 -5.72 -9.81
N SER A 218 3.14 -5.70 -9.04
CA SER A 218 1.93 -6.47 -9.37
C SER A 218 1.04 -5.83 -10.45
N LEU A 219 1.29 -4.56 -10.77
CA LEU A 219 0.55 -3.84 -11.80
C LEU A 219 1.03 -4.27 -13.20
N GLY A 220 0.22 -3.99 -14.22
CA GLY A 220 0.68 -4.11 -15.60
C GLY A 220 1.80 -3.10 -15.87
N HIS A 221 2.66 -3.41 -16.84
CA HIS A 221 3.72 -2.50 -17.25
C HIS A 221 3.14 -1.12 -17.61
N MET A 222 3.70 -0.08 -16.98
CA MET A 222 3.39 1.32 -17.25
C MET A 222 4.57 1.92 -17.98
N GLU A 223 4.36 2.42 -19.20
CA GLU A 223 5.42 3.11 -19.92
C GLU A 223 5.80 4.39 -19.15
N GLU A 224 7.09 4.60 -18.90
CA GLU A 224 7.59 5.76 -18.15
C GLU A 224 7.96 6.91 -19.08
N VAL A 225 7.94 8.13 -18.55
CA VAL A 225 8.51 9.31 -19.21
C VAL A 225 9.80 9.72 -18.49
N ASP A 226 10.74 10.27 -19.24
CA ASP A 226 12.11 10.50 -18.74
C ASP A 226 12.22 11.63 -17.69
N ASP A 227 11.25 12.53 -17.63
CA ASP A 227 11.32 13.71 -16.77
C ASP A 227 9.98 14.04 -16.11
N LEU A 228 10.04 14.49 -14.85
CA LEU A 228 8.87 14.86 -14.04
C LEU A 228 8.00 15.93 -14.72
N SER A 229 8.60 16.86 -15.47
CA SER A 229 7.87 17.90 -16.20
C SER A 229 6.94 17.33 -17.28
N SER A 230 7.32 16.19 -17.87
CA SER A 230 6.58 15.49 -18.93
C SER A 230 5.50 14.54 -18.40
N GLY A 231 5.52 14.21 -17.11
CA GLY A 231 4.55 13.31 -16.47
C GLY A 231 3.44 14.03 -15.71
N ASP A 232 2.41 13.30 -15.30
CA ASP A 232 1.38 13.80 -14.39
C ASP A 232 1.48 13.18 -13.01
N ILE A 233 1.93 11.93 -12.97
CA ILE A 233 2.00 11.11 -11.79
C ILE A 233 3.45 10.72 -11.56
N ALA A 234 3.95 10.99 -10.35
CA ALA A 234 5.20 10.47 -9.84
C ALA A 234 4.89 9.36 -8.83
N TRP A 235 5.26 8.13 -9.16
CA TRP A 235 5.09 6.96 -8.33
C TRP A 235 6.33 6.78 -7.47
N PHE A 236 6.13 6.68 -6.17
CA PHE A 236 7.17 6.46 -5.17
C PHE A 236 6.98 5.06 -4.62
N THR A 237 7.85 4.15 -5.01
CA THR A 237 7.85 2.80 -4.45
C THR A 237 8.65 2.79 -3.16
N VAL A 238 8.12 2.13 -2.13
CA VAL A 238 8.85 1.92 -0.88
C VAL A 238 9.09 0.44 -0.66
N ASP A 239 10.21 0.12 -0.04
CA ASP A 239 10.51 -1.22 0.44
C ASP A 239 10.65 -1.20 1.97
N PHE A 240 10.84 -2.36 2.56
CA PHE A 240 10.92 -2.54 4.00
C PHE A 240 12.08 -3.46 4.37
N GLU A 241 13.04 -2.91 5.11
CA GLU A 241 14.18 -3.67 5.63
C GLU A 241 13.90 -4.10 7.06
N GLU A 242 14.06 -5.38 7.36
CA GLU A 242 14.00 -5.86 8.74
C GLU A 242 15.24 -5.38 9.50
N ASP A 243 15.05 -4.88 10.72
CA ASP A 243 16.17 -4.46 11.56
C ASP A 243 17.01 -5.68 12.01
N ASP A 244 18.26 -5.43 12.43
CA ASP A 244 19.19 -6.48 12.88
C ASP A 244 18.63 -7.33 14.03
N SER A 245 17.64 -6.81 14.76
CA SER A 245 17.00 -7.51 15.87
C SER A 245 15.86 -8.43 15.44
N GLY A 246 15.43 -8.38 14.17
CA GLY A 246 14.28 -9.14 13.66
C GLY A 246 12.94 -8.68 14.21
N ASN A 247 12.87 -7.52 14.88
CA ASN A 247 11.69 -7.11 15.65
C ASN A 247 10.87 -6.04 14.95
N ARG A 248 11.46 -5.27 14.06
CA ARG A 248 10.77 -4.22 13.31
C ARG A 248 11.27 -4.15 11.87
N PHE A 249 10.43 -3.58 11.03
CA PHE A 249 10.79 -3.20 9.68
C PHE A 249 10.92 -1.68 9.61
N ARG A 250 11.93 -1.21 8.90
CA ARG A 250 12.14 0.19 8.56
C ARG A 250 11.76 0.42 7.11
N LEU A 251 10.93 1.43 6.87
CA LEU A 251 10.60 1.89 5.52
C LEU A 251 11.85 2.47 4.86
N VAL A 252 12.16 1.99 3.66
CA VAL A 252 13.23 2.51 2.82
C VAL A 252 12.68 3.02 1.49
N ARG A 253 13.36 4.04 0.94
CA ARG A 253 13.04 4.61 -0.37
C ARG A 253 13.40 3.58 -1.44
N GLY A 254 12.45 3.29 -2.32
CA GLY A 254 12.71 2.56 -3.56
C GLY A 254 12.92 3.52 -4.71
N ASP A 255 12.27 3.21 -5.83
CA ASP A 255 12.39 3.94 -7.09
C ASP A 255 11.29 5.00 -7.26
N VAL A 256 11.59 5.98 -8.11
CA VAL A 256 10.61 6.95 -8.59
C VAL A 256 10.32 6.67 -10.06
N HIS A 257 9.06 6.41 -10.38
CA HIS A 257 8.60 6.21 -11.75
C HIS A 257 7.70 7.36 -12.16
N VAL A 258 7.84 7.85 -13.39
CA VAL A 258 7.04 8.99 -13.86
C VAL A 258 6.17 8.55 -15.02
N THR A 259 4.86 8.79 -14.94
CA THR A 259 3.92 8.41 -15.99
C THR A 259 2.96 9.55 -16.32
N THR A 260 2.36 9.49 -17.51
CA THR A 260 1.12 10.22 -17.76
C THR A 260 -0.07 9.47 -17.15
N LEU A 261 -1.22 10.13 -17.02
CA LEU A 261 -2.46 9.48 -16.58
C LEU A 261 -2.87 8.32 -17.49
N GLU A 262 -2.67 8.48 -18.80
CA GLU A 262 -3.06 7.49 -19.81
C GLU A 262 -2.25 6.20 -19.65
N ARG A 263 -0.92 6.32 -19.57
CA ARG A 263 0.02 5.19 -19.35
C ARG A 263 -0.20 4.51 -17.99
N ALA A 264 -0.49 5.28 -16.95
CA ALA A 264 -0.88 4.74 -15.65
C ALA A 264 -2.19 3.93 -15.71
N THR A 265 -3.19 4.42 -16.46
CA THR A 265 -4.48 3.75 -16.61
C THR A 265 -4.33 2.40 -17.33
N GLU A 266 -3.48 2.34 -18.36
CA GLU A 266 -3.15 1.11 -19.07
C GLU A 266 -2.55 0.06 -18.14
N GLY A 267 -1.51 0.41 -17.37
CA GLY A 267 -0.89 -0.52 -16.42
C GLY A 267 -1.80 -0.91 -15.25
N LEU A 268 -2.60 0.03 -14.72
CA LEU A 268 -3.55 -0.25 -13.65
C LEU A 268 -4.71 -1.15 -14.08
N THR A 269 -5.07 -1.19 -15.36
CA THR A 269 -6.08 -2.12 -15.88
C THR A 269 -5.64 -3.58 -15.69
N GLY A 270 -4.32 -3.82 -15.56
CA GLY A 270 -3.76 -5.05 -14.99
C GLY A 270 -3.88 -6.27 -15.88
N GLY A 271 -3.99 -6.09 -17.21
CA GLY A 271 -3.99 -7.18 -18.15
C GLY A 271 -3.85 -6.73 -19.59
N SER A 272 -3.10 -7.50 -20.38
CA SER A 272 -3.14 -7.39 -21.83
C SER A 272 -4.42 -8.07 -22.33
N PRO A 273 -5.15 -7.49 -23.28
CA PRO A 273 -6.30 -8.17 -23.88
C PRO A 273 -5.83 -9.47 -24.53
N VAL A 274 -6.54 -10.58 -24.26
CA VAL A 274 -6.36 -11.80 -25.04
C VAL A 274 -6.84 -11.57 -26.47
N THR A 275 -6.35 -12.37 -27.41
CA THR A 275 -6.86 -12.33 -28.79
C THR A 275 -8.33 -12.74 -28.83
N LEU A 276 -9.06 -12.25 -29.84
CA LEU A 276 -10.45 -12.66 -30.05
C LEU A 276 -10.57 -14.19 -30.17
N THR A 277 -9.60 -14.82 -30.84
CA THR A 277 -9.54 -16.28 -31.02
C THR A 277 -9.44 -17.01 -29.68
N GLU A 278 -8.49 -16.64 -28.82
CA GLU A 278 -8.34 -17.25 -27.49
C GLU A 278 -9.59 -17.04 -26.63
N PHE A 279 -10.20 -15.86 -26.72
CA PHE A 279 -11.43 -15.57 -25.98
C PHE A 279 -12.60 -16.44 -26.45
N GLU A 280 -12.81 -16.54 -27.76
CA GLU A 280 -13.86 -17.37 -28.35
C GLU A 280 -13.63 -18.86 -28.08
N GLU A 281 -12.39 -19.35 -28.09
CA GLU A 281 -12.06 -20.72 -27.69
C GLU A 281 -12.40 -20.99 -26.23
N SER A 282 -12.10 -20.05 -25.33
CA SER A 282 -12.51 -20.16 -23.93
C SER A 282 -14.04 -20.17 -23.77
N ILE A 283 -14.78 -19.44 -24.60
CA ILE A 283 -16.26 -19.47 -24.59
C ILE A 283 -16.74 -20.85 -25.04
N ARG A 284 -16.25 -21.34 -26.18
CA ARG A 284 -16.63 -22.65 -26.74
C ARG A 284 -16.37 -23.78 -25.74
N SER A 285 -15.22 -23.76 -25.07
CA SER A 285 -14.88 -24.73 -24.03
C SER A 285 -15.88 -24.76 -22.87
N ARG A 286 -16.34 -23.60 -22.40
CA ARG A 286 -17.33 -23.51 -21.31
C ARG A 286 -18.73 -23.91 -21.71
N LEU A 287 -19.12 -23.67 -22.98
CA LEU A 287 -20.44 -24.06 -23.50
C LEU A 287 -20.54 -25.55 -23.85
N ALA A 288 -19.40 -26.23 -24.02
CA ALA A 288 -19.33 -27.67 -24.27
C ALA A 288 -19.41 -28.52 -22.99
N THR A 289 -19.58 -27.88 -21.81
CA THR A 289 -19.72 -28.51 -20.49
C THR A 289 -21.14 -28.33 -19.98
#